data_AF-A0A9D0VYF7-F1
#
_entry.id   AF-A0A9D0VYF7-F1
#
_cell.length_a   1.000
_cell.length_b   1.000
_cell.length_c   1.000
_cell.angle_alpha   90.00
_cell.angle_beta   90.00
_cell.angle_gamma   90.00
#
_symmetry.space_group_name_H-M   'P 1'
#
loop_
_entity.id
_entity.type
_entity.pdbx_description
1 polymer ?
#
loop_
_entity_poly.entity_id
_entity_poly.type
_entity_poly.pdbx_seq_one_letter_code
_entity_poly.pdbx_strand_id
1 'polypeptide(L)'
;MKWLIYTLLVLLASVAVALFALPDPGYVLIGYGNYSVETSLVLFVAFLLGLYAVVRLLAGLWHVPARLRGWEQRRRVLKARSRLDRAFVRLLEGDWQEAERRLARLIADGEAPLVAWLGAARAAQQLGSDARRDQYLQQARRHLPGADVAIGLEQAGLQLAAGQLPPAAATLDALRQLAPRRPRVLELRTEVARQMRDWSKLRELLPELRRRKVLEGEALQELTVQVYGNLLRRAVEARDLPALKELWADVPAAAARDAALLAVYAGGLLQLAADEDAEAVIRKGLARDWDRRLVYLYGNLRRGDA
;
A
#
# COMPACT_ATOMS: atom_id res chain seq x y z
N MET A 1 26.51 40.84 -0.80
CA MET A 1 26.24 42.24 -0.41
C MET A 1 26.44 42.51 1.08
N LYS A 2 25.82 41.76 2.01
CA LYS A 2 25.97 41.99 3.47
C LYS A 2 27.43 41.94 3.95
N TRP A 3 28.22 40.97 3.48
CA TRP A 3 29.65 40.83 3.85
C TRP A 3 30.53 42.00 3.39
N LEU A 4 30.20 42.64 2.26
CA LEU A 4 30.95 43.77 1.69
C LEU A 4 30.71 45.07 2.50
N ILE A 5 29.49 45.24 3.02
CA ILE A 5 29.13 46.36 3.90
C ILE A 5 29.82 46.21 5.25
N TYR A 6 29.87 44.98 5.81
CA TYR A 6 30.60 44.72 7.06
C TYR A 6 32.11 44.97 6.92
N THR A 7 32.74 44.56 5.83
CA THR A 7 34.18 44.83 5.63
C THR A 7 34.47 46.31 5.45
N LEU A 8 33.61 47.05 4.74
CA LEU A 8 33.75 48.50 4.59
C LEU A 8 33.59 49.23 5.93
N LEU A 9 32.61 48.82 6.74
CA LEU A 9 32.38 49.39 8.09
C LEU A 9 33.54 49.13 9.05
N VAL A 10 34.12 47.92 9.01
CA VAL A 10 35.29 47.57 9.82
C VAL A 10 36.52 48.36 9.38
N LEU A 11 36.71 48.56 8.08
CA LEU A 11 37.83 49.35 7.56
C LEU A 11 37.71 50.83 7.96
N LEU A 12 36.50 51.41 7.84
CA LEU A 12 36.21 52.78 8.28
C LEU A 12 36.40 52.96 9.78
N ALA A 13 35.92 52.01 10.58
CA ALA A 13 36.12 52.02 12.03
C ALA A 13 37.60 51.89 12.41
N SER A 14 38.38 51.06 11.70
CA SER A 14 39.82 50.91 11.93
C SER A 14 40.59 52.18 11.62
N VAL A 15 40.24 52.89 10.54
CA VAL A 15 40.87 54.16 10.17
C VAL A 15 40.51 55.27 11.18
N ALA A 16 39.25 55.32 11.63
CA ALA A 16 38.80 56.28 12.63
C ALA A 16 39.50 56.07 14.00
N VAL A 17 39.65 54.82 14.42
CA VAL A 17 40.38 54.47 15.65
C VAL A 17 41.87 54.83 15.52
N ALA A 18 42.50 54.58 14.37
CA ALA A 18 43.88 54.97 14.12
C ALA A 18 44.07 56.50 14.22
N LEU A 19 43.21 57.28 13.57
CA LEU A 19 43.29 58.75 13.55
C LEU A 19 43.07 59.40 14.93
N PHE A 20 42.18 58.84 15.75
CA PHE A 20 41.89 59.39 17.09
C PHE A 20 42.86 58.93 18.18
N ALA A 21 43.53 57.78 18.02
CA ALA A 21 44.38 57.20 19.07
C ALA A 21 45.88 57.48 18.92
N LEU A 22 46.32 58.02 17.78
CA LEU A 22 47.71 58.40 17.52
C LEU A 22 48.22 59.65 18.27
N PRO A 23 47.40 60.69 18.57
CA PRO A 23 47.90 61.92 19.21
C PRO A 23 48.16 61.79 20.72
N ASP A 24 47.28 61.11 21.47
CA ASP A 24 47.42 60.84 22.90
C ASP A 24 46.93 59.41 23.19
N PRO A 25 47.80 58.40 23.12
CA PRO A 25 47.42 57.05 23.48
C PRO A 25 47.29 57.03 25.01
N GLY A 26 46.07 57.21 25.52
CA GLY A 26 45.77 57.01 26.94
C GLY A 26 46.41 55.71 27.45
N TYR A 27 46.81 55.67 28.71
CA TYR A 27 47.47 54.50 29.29
C TYR A 27 46.49 53.70 30.16
N VAL A 28 46.66 52.38 30.17
CA VAL A 28 45.96 51.45 31.05
C VAL A 28 46.99 50.91 32.03
N LEU A 29 46.81 51.22 33.30
CA LEU A 29 47.64 50.71 34.39
C LEU A 29 46.84 49.62 35.12
N ILE A 30 47.35 48.40 35.08
CA ILE A 30 46.78 47.27 35.82
C ILE A 30 47.76 46.96 36.95
N GLY A 31 47.36 47.28 38.18
CA GLY A 31 48.10 46.97 39.39
C GLY A 31 47.60 45.68 40.05
N TYR A 32 48.50 44.73 40.30
CA TYR A 32 48.21 43.54 41.10
C TYR A 32 49.31 43.33 42.15
N GLY A 33 49.00 43.64 43.41
CA GLY A 33 49.98 43.63 44.49
C GLY A 33 51.10 44.65 44.25
N ASN A 34 52.36 44.19 44.21
CA ASN A 34 53.54 45.03 43.97
C ASN A 34 53.92 45.15 42.48
N TYR A 35 53.15 44.56 41.57
CA TYR A 35 53.41 44.61 40.14
C TYR A 35 52.43 45.56 39.45
N SER A 36 52.97 46.60 38.82
CA SER A 36 52.22 47.49 37.92
C SER A 36 52.66 47.22 36.48
N VAL A 37 51.68 46.89 35.63
CA VAL A 37 51.90 46.75 34.19
C VAL A 37 51.23 47.94 33.51
N GLU A 38 52.04 48.77 32.88
CA GLU A 38 51.59 49.92 32.09
C GLU A 38 51.55 49.52 30.62
N THR A 39 50.37 49.63 30.00
CA THR A 39 50.19 49.37 28.56
C THR A 39 49.44 50.51 27.91
N SER A 40 49.68 50.71 26.61
CA SER A 40 48.89 51.65 25.81
C SER A 40 47.43 51.16 25.70
N LEU A 41 46.46 52.06 25.85
CA LEU A 41 45.03 51.78 25.67
C LEU A 41 44.75 51.13 24.30
N VAL A 42 45.46 51.56 23.26
CA VAL A 42 45.33 51.00 21.90
C VAL A 42 45.73 49.54 21.87
N LEU A 43 46.84 49.20 22.51
CA LEU A 43 47.34 47.83 22.59
C LEU A 43 46.39 46.94 23.41
N PHE A 44 45.84 47.46 24.51
CA PHE A 44 44.89 46.74 25.34
C PHE A 44 43.57 46.46 24.60
N VAL A 45 43.02 47.46 23.89
CA VAL A 45 41.82 47.29 23.06
C VAL A 45 42.08 46.32 21.91
N ALA A 46 43.23 46.42 21.23
CA ALA A 46 43.62 45.47 20.18
C ALA A 46 43.73 44.04 20.72
N PHE A 47 44.30 43.86 21.92
CA PHE A 47 44.37 42.56 22.58
C PHE A 47 42.98 42.00 22.90
N LEU A 48 42.07 42.81 23.46
CA LEU A 48 40.69 42.39 23.76
C LEU A 48 39.92 42.02 22.49
N LEU A 49 40.09 42.78 21.40
CA LEU A 49 39.50 42.45 20.10
C LEU A 49 40.08 41.16 19.53
N GLY A 50 41.39 40.95 19.65
CA GLY A 50 42.07 39.71 19.28
C GLY A 50 41.53 38.51 20.08
N LEU A 51 41.43 38.65 21.40
CA LEU A 51 40.89 37.62 22.28
C LEU A 51 39.43 37.30 21.95
N TYR A 52 38.59 38.31 21.73
CA TYR A 52 37.20 38.13 21.30
C TYR A 52 37.12 37.39 19.96
N ALA A 53 37.96 37.75 18.99
CA ALA A 53 38.02 37.05 17.70
C ALA A 53 38.42 35.58 17.86
N VAL A 54 39.41 35.27 18.70
CA VAL A 54 39.84 33.89 18.99
C VAL A 54 38.71 33.10 19.66
N VAL A 55 38.07 33.65 20.69
CA VAL A 55 36.94 33.00 21.38
C VAL A 55 35.78 32.76 20.41
N ARG A 56 35.48 33.72 19.53
CA ARG A 56 34.43 33.58 18.52
C ARG A 56 34.77 32.52 17.47
N LEU A 57 36.03 32.41 17.06
CA LEU A 57 36.50 31.35 16.16
C LEU A 57 36.39 29.97 16.80
N LEU A 58 36.84 29.81 18.05
CA LEU A 58 36.73 28.56 18.81
C LEU A 58 35.27 28.16 19.05
N ALA A 59 34.42 29.12 19.44
CA ALA A 59 32.98 28.89 19.59
C ALA A 59 32.32 28.52 18.26
N GLY A 60 32.70 29.16 17.15
CA GLY A 60 32.23 28.81 15.81
C GLY A 60 32.60 27.38 15.41
N LEU A 61 33.85 26.98 15.67
CA LEU A 61 34.38 25.64 15.38
C LEU A 61 33.63 24.55 16.16
N TRP A 62 33.18 24.85 17.38
CA TRP A 62 32.36 23.94 18.19
C TRP A 62 30.93 23.73 17.63
N HIS A 63 30.39 24.70 16.88
CA HIS A 63 29.03 24.64 16.29
C HIS A 63 28.99 24.10 14.85
N VAL A 64 30.14 24.02 14.15
CA VAL A 64 30.29 23.40 12.83
C VAL A 64 29.86 21.92 12.77
N PRO A 65 30.19 21.04 13.74
CA PRO A 65 29.82 19.62 13.65
C PRO A 65 28.30 19.39 13.58
N ALA A 66 27.48 20.23 14.21
CA ALA A 66 26.01 20.11 14.13
C ALA A 66 25.48 20.40 12.71
N ARG A 67 26.06 21.40 12.01
CA ARG A 67 25.67 21.75 10.63
C ARG A 67 26.15 20.71 9.61
N LEU A 68 27.33 20.12 9.83
CA LEU A 68 27.85 19.04 9.00
C LEU A 68 27.05 17.74 9.14
N ARG A 69 26.65 17.38 10.37
CA ARG A 69 25.80 16.20 10.63
C ARG A 69 24.47 16.26 9.87
N GLY A 70 23.81 17.41 9.85
CA GLY A 70 22.57 17.60 9.09
C GLY A 70 22.75 17.51 7.58
N TRP A 71 23.88 18.00 7.04
CA TRP A 71 24.19 17.89 5.61
C TRP A 71 24.50 16.44 5.20
N GLU A 72 25.24 15.71 6.03
CA GLU A 72 25.54 14.30 5.78
C GLU A 72 24.28 13.44 5.80
N GLN A 73 23.39 13.63 6.78
CA GLN A 73 22.10 12.92 6.84
C GLN A 73 21.25 13.18 5.59
N ARG A 74 21.12 14.45 5.16
CA ARG A 74 20.40 14.78 3.92
C ARG A 74 21.00 14.10 2.70
N ARG A 75 22.33 14.08 2.60
CA ARG A 75 23.03 13.41 1.49
C ARG A 75 22.85 11.90 1.53
N ARG A 76 22.83 11.27 2.71
CA ARG A 76 22.54 9.84 2.89
C ARG A 76 21.12 9.51 2.42
N VAL A 77 20.12 10.30 2.83
CA VAL A 77 18.72 10.12 2.39
C VAL A 77 18.57 10.27 0.88
N LEU A 78 19.17 11.30 0.26
CA LEU A 78 19.11 11.48 -1.19
C LEU A 78 19.77 10.32 -1.95
N LYS A 79 20.91 9.82 -1.47
CA LYS A 79 21.55 8.63 -2.03
C LYS A 79 20.71 7.37 -1.85
N ALA A 80 20.06 7.20 -0.70
CA ALA A 80 19.15 6.09 -0.43
C ALA A 80 17.96 6.10 -1.40
N ARG A 81 17.35 7.27 -1.64
CA ARG A 81 16.27 7.44 -2.65
C ARG A 81 16.73 7.06 -4.05
N SER A 82 17.87 7.58 -4.51
CA SER A 82 18.42 7.21 -5.83
C SER A 82 18.76 5.72 -5.95
N ARG A 83 19.15 5.05 -4.85
CA ARG A 83 19.37 3.59 -4.83
C ARG A 83 18.04 2.83 -4.91
N LEU A 84 17.03 3.30 -4.18
CA LEU A 84 15.67 2.76 -4.22
C LEU A 84 15.10 2.84 -5.63
N ASP A 85 15.14 4.03 -6.26
CA ASP A 85 14.61 4.25 -7.61
C ASP A 85 15.26 3.30 -8.62
N ARG A 86 16.58 3.18 -8.58
CA ARG A 86 17.32 2.24 -9.46
C ARG A 86 16.99 0.78 -9.19
N ALA A 87 16.71 0.41 -7.94
CA ALA A 87 16.30 -0.95 -7.61
C ALA A 87 14.88 -1.25 -8.13
N PHE A 88 13.97 -0.27 -8.05
CA PHE A 88 12.62 -0.39 -8.60
C PHE A 88 12.61 -0.41 -10.13
N VAL A 89 13.50 0.33 -10.80
CA VAL A 89 13.69 0.21 -12.25
C VAL A 89 14.03 -1.25 -12.63
N ARG A 90 15.00 -1.87 -11.94
CA ARG A 90 15.32 -3.30 -12.16
C ARG A 90 14.15 -4.23 -11.91
N LEU A 91 13.37 -3.95 -10.86
CA LEU A 91 12.18 -4.71 -10.54
C LEU A 91 11.13 -4.62 -11.66
N LEU A 92 10.96 -3.45 -12.27
CA LEU A 92 10.03 -3.24 -13.38
C LEU A 92 10.54 -3.82 -14.71
N GLU A 93 11.87 -3.81 -14.93
CA GLU A 93 12.52 -4.47 -16.07
C GLU A 93 12.46 -6.00 -15.99
N GLY A 94 12.03 -6.56 -14.86
CA GLY A 94 11.97 -8.01 -14.63
C GLY A 94 13.31 -8.63 -14.21
N ASP A 95 14.33 -7.81 -13.91
CA ASP A 95 15.58 -8.28 -13.33
C ASP A 95 15.40 -8.49 -11.81
N TRP A 96 14.66 -9.54 -11.46
CA TRP A 96 14.28 -9.86 -10.09
C TRP A 96 15.50 -10.08 -9.18
N GLN A 97 16.54 -10.72 -9.72
CA GLN A 97 17.73 -11.06 -8.94
C GLN A 97 18.57 -9.83 -8.62
N GLU A 98 18.74 -8.90 -9.56
CA GLU A 98 19.42 -7.63 -9.28
C GLU A 98 18.56 -6.72 -8.39
N ALA A 99 17.25 -6.66 -8.63
CA ALA A 99 16.32 -5.89 -7.82
C ALA A 99 16.35 -6.33 -6.34
N GLU A 100 16.19 -7.62 -6.07
CA GLU A 100 16.22 -8.16 -4.71
C GLU A 100 17.56 -7.85 -4.02
N ARG A 101 18.69 -8.07 -4.69
CA ARG A 101 20.02 -7.77 -4.14
C ARG A 101 20.16 -6.29 -3.78
N ARG A 102 19.69 -5.38 -4.62
CA ARG A 102 19.78 -3.92 -4.38
C ARG A 102 18.85 -3.49 -3.24
N LEU A 103 17.63 -4.02 -3.18
CA LEU A 103 16.66 -3.74 -2.11
C LEU A 103 17.13 -4.33 -0.77
N ALA A 104 17.66 -5.55 -0.75
CA ALA A 104 18.21 -6.19 0.45
C ALA A 104 19.39 -5.41 1.03
N ARG A 105 20.26 -4.83 0.18
CA ARG A 105 21.32 -3.92 0.65
C ARG A 105 20.76 -2.65 1.28
N LEU A 106 19.72 -2.07 0.69
CA LEU A 106 19.08 -0.88 1.25
C LEU A 106 18.42 -1.18 2.61
N ILE A 107 17.82 -2.36 2.74
CA ILE A 107 17.28 -2.91 3.99
C ILE A 107 18.36 -3.05 5.05
N ALA A 108 19.51 -3.65 4.69
CA ALA A 108 20.63 -3.86 5.61
C ALA A 108 21.22 -2.54 6.14
N ASP A 109 21.12 -1.44 5.39
CA ASP A 109 21.54 -0.10 5.81
C ASP A 109 20.67 0.50 6.94
N GLY A 110 19.55 -0.14 7.33
CA GLY A 110 18.83 0.14 8.58
C GLY A 110 17.66 1.15 8.52
N GLU A 111 17.50 1.90 7.42
CA GLU A 111 16.44 2.91 7.23
C GLU A 111 15.65 2.71 5.93
N ALA A 112 15.32 1.46 5.59
CA ALA A 112 14.57 1.17 4.38
C ALA A 112 13.06 1.48 4.55
N PRO A 113 12.45 2.24 3.62
CA PRO A 113 11.01 2.48 3.64
C PRO A 113 10.24 1.18 3.34
N LEU A 114 8.95 1.13 3.73
CA LEU A 114 8.06 -0.04 3.52
C LEU A 114 8.15 -0.60 2.09
N VAL A 115 8.15 0.28 1.10
CA VAL A 115 8.20 -0.11 -0.33
C VAL A 115 9.43 -0.94 -0.66
N ALA A 116 10.58 -0.71 -0.01
CA ALA A 116 11.77 -1.51 -0.27
C ALA A 116 11.59 -2.97 0.17
N TRP A 117 10.95 -3.18 1.33
CA TRP A 117 10.61 -4.51 1.84
C TRP A 117 9.61 -5.23 0.94
N LEU A 118 8.54 -4.54 0.53
CA LEU A 118 7.52 -5.10 -0.36
C LEU A 118 8.10 -5.42 -1.73
N GLY A 119 8.96 -4.55 -2.26
CA GLY A 119 9.68 -4.80 -3.51
C GLY A 119 10.61 -6.02 -3.42
N ALA A 120 11.34 -6.18 -2.31
CA ALA A 120 12.19 -7.35 -2.09
C ALA A 120 11.36 -8.64 -2.01
N ALA A 121 10.23 -8.61 -1.28
CA ALA A 121 9.30 -9.72 -1.21
C ALA A 121 8.74 -10.11 -2.59
N ARG A 122 8.37 -9.11 -3.40
CA ARG A 122 7.87 -9.32 -4.76
C ARG A 122 8.95 -9.90 -5.67
N ALA A 123 10.17 -9.39 -5.61
CA ALA A 123 11.30 -9.95 -6.37
C ALA A 123 11.58 -11.40 -5.96
N ALA A 124 11.57 -11.71 -4.66
CA ALA A 124 11.74 -13.08 -4.15
C ALA A 124 10.63 -14.04 -4.64
N GLN A 125 9.37 -13.59 -4.70
CA GLN A 125 8.25 -14.36 -5.26
C GLN A 125 8.51 -14.71 -6.73
N GLN A 126 8.95 -13.74 -7.53
CA GLN A 126 9.22 -13.94 -8.97
C GLN A 126 10.42 -14.86 -9.22
N LEU A 127 11.34 -14.95 -8.26
CA LEU A 127 12.42 -15.93 -8.24
C LEU A 127 11.98 -17.31 -7.70
N GLY A 128 10.69 -17.51 -7.41
CA GLY A 128 10.14 -18.76 -6.88
C GLY A 128 10.49 -19.06 -5.43
N SER A 129 10.90 -18.04 -4.65
CA SER A 129 11.37 -18.23 -3.27
C SER A 129 10.37 -17.68 -2.25
N ASP A 130 9.35 -18.49 -1.94
CA ASP A 130 8.31 -18.14 -0.95
C ASP A 130 8.88 -17.91 0.46
N ALA A 131 9.89 -18.68 0.85
CA ALA A 131 10.55 -18.52 2.15
C ALA A 131 11.19 -17.13 2.31
N ARG A 132 11.88 -16.63 1.27
CA ARG A 132 12.50 -15.29 1.28
C ARG A 132 11.44 -14.20 1.24
N ARG A 133 10.40 -14.37 0.43
CA ARG A 133 9.22 -13.48 0.42
C ARG A 133 8.66 -13.32 1.83
N ASP A 134 8.37 -14.43 2.51
CA ASP A 134 7.75 -14.41 3.83
C ASP A 134 8.68 -13.81 4.90
N GLN A 135 9.99 -14.05 4.79
CA GLN A 135 10.99 -13.40 5.64
C GLN A 135 10.98 -11.87 5.47
N TYR A 136 10.98 -11.35 4.24
CA TYR A 136 10.92 -9.91 4.00
C TYR A 136 9.64 -9.29 4.54
N LEU A 137 8.49 -9.95 4.35
CA LEU A 137 7.21 -9.47 4.87
C LEU A 137 7.16 -9.50 6.40
N GLN A 138 7.71 -10.53 7.03
CA GLN A 138 7.79 -10.63 8.49
C GLN A 138 8.72 -9.54 9.07
N GLN A 139 9.87 -9.33 8.45
CA GLN A 139 10.80 -8.26 8.86
C GLN A 139 10.16 -6.88 8.69
N ALA A 140 9.42 -6.64 7.60
CA ALA A 140 8.66 -5.42 7.40
C ALA A 140 7.68 -5.14 8.56
N ARG A 141 6.92 -6.16 9.02
CA ARG A 141 5.98 -6.00 10.15
C ARG A 141 6.69 -5.63 11.45
N ARG A 142 7.89 -6.18 11.69
CA ARG A 142 8.67 -5.90 12.90
C ARG A 142 9.25 -4.48 12.90
N HIS A 143 9.73 -4.00 11.76
CA HIS A 143 10.39 -2.70 11.67
C HIS A 143 9.41 -1.53 11.48
N LEU A 144 8.20 -1.78 10.96
CA LEU A 144 7.23 -0.74 10.60
C LEU A 144 5.86 -1.03 11.23
N PRO A 145 5.70 -0.85 12.56
CA PRO A 145 4.43 -1.04 13.23
C PRO A 145 3.37 -0.10 12.65
N GLY A 146 2.18 -0.62 12.35
CA GLY A 146 1.08 0.13 11.74
C GLY A 146 0.95 -0.03 10.21
N ALA A 147 1.90 -0.71 9.55
CA ALA A 147 1.81 -1.05 8.13
C ALA A 147 1.17 -2.43 7.85
N ASP A 148 0.62 -3.11 8.87
CA ASP A 148 0.15 -4.50 8.78
C ASP A 148 -0.87 -4.74 7.66
N VAL A 149 -1.79 -3.80 7.46
CA VAL A 149 -2.80 -3.90 6.39
C VAL A 149 -2.14 -3.87 5.00
N ALA A 150 -1.17 -2.99 4.79
CA ALA A 150 -0.47 -2.88 3.51
C ALA A 150 0.41 -4.12 3.26
N ILE A 151 1.11 -4.60 4.28
CA ILE A 151 1.95 -5.80 4.19
C ILE A 151 1.09 -7.04 3.91
N GLY A 152 -0.03 -7.20 4.62
CA GLY A 152 -0.94 -8.31 4.38
C GLY A 152 -1.61 -8.25 3.01
N LEU A 153 -1.96 -7.06 2.50
CA LEU A 153 -2.50 -6.90 1.15
C LEU A 153 -1.48 -7.31 0.08
N GLU A 154 -0.22 -6.91 0.23
CA GLU A 154 0.84 -7.35 -0.67
C GLU A 154 1.03 -8.87 -0.57
N GLN A 155 1.06 -9.43 0.65
CA GLN A 155 1.17 -10.87 0.87
C GLN A 155 0.06 -11.65 0.17
N ALA A 156 -1.21 -11.26 0.38
CA ALA A 156 -2.36 -11.89 -0.25
C ALA A 156 -2.31 -11.75 -1.77
N GLY A 157 -1.88 -10.59 -2.28
CA GLY A 157 -1.69 -10.37 -3.72
C GLY A 157 -0.62 -11.28 -4.33
N LEU A 158 0.53 -11.42 -3.67
CA LEU A 158 1.61 -12.30 -4.11
C LEU A 158 1.20 -13.78 -4.06
N GLN A 159 0.53 -14.21 -2.99
CA GLN A 159 0.01 -15.57 -2.85
C GLN A 159 -1.03 -15.89 -3.93
N LEU A 160 -1.95 -14.97 -4.21
CA LEU A 160 -2.93 -15.12 -5.27
C LEU A 160 -2.27 -15.23 -6.65
N ALA A 161 -1.28 -14.38 -6.94
CA ALA A 161 -0.52 -14.45 -8.19
C ALA A 161 0.26 -15.77 -8.34
N ALA A 162 0.69 -16.36 -7.23
CA ALA A 162 1.35 -17.66 -7.19
C ALA A 162 0.39 -18.86 -7.21
N GLY A 163 -0.94 -18.64 -7.28
CA GLY A 163 -1.95 -19.70 -7.21
C GLY A 163 -2.11 -20.33 -5.81
N GLN A 164 -1.54 -19.71 -4.77
CA GLN A 164 -1.61 -20.18 -3.37
C GLN A 164 -2.95 -19.74 -2.76
N LEU A 165 -4.06 -20.31 -3.26
CA LEU A 165 -5.41 -19.88 -2.88
C LEU A 165 -5.73 -20.06 -1.39
N PRO A 166 -5.44 -21.21 -0.74
CA PRO A 166 -5.76 -21.38 0.68
C PRO A 166 -4.97 -20.43 1.60
N PRO A 167 -3.63 -20.24 1.42
CA PRO A 167 -2.89 -19.22 2.15
C PRO A 167 -3.40 -17.79 1.91
N ALA A 168 -3.77 -17.46 0.66
CA ALA A 168 -4.34 -16.14 0.33
C ALA A 168 -5.66 -15.90 1.06
N ALA A 169 -6.55 -16.91 1.08
CA ALA A 169 -7.82 -16.85 1.81
C ALA A 169 -7.60 -16.60 3.31
N ALA A 170 -6.68 -17.34 3.94
CA ALA A 170 -6.36 -17.19 5.36
C ALA A 170 -5.81 -15.79 5.68
N THR A 171 -4.90 -15.27 4.85
CA THR A 171 -4.35 -13.91 4.99
C THR A 171 -5.45 -12.85 4.87
N LEU A 172 -6.37 -13.01 3.91
CA LEU A 172 -7.48 -12.08 3.70
C LEU A 172 -8.53 -12.13 4.83
N ASP A 173 -8.79 -13.30 5.40
CA ASP A 173 -9.71 -13.44 6.52
C ASP A 173 -9.13 -12.80 7.80
N ALA A 174 -7.81 -12.89 8.03
CA ALA A 174 -7.13 -12.11 9.07
C ALA A 174 -7.20 -10.60 8.81
N LEU A 175 -6.98 -10.16 7.57
CA LEU A 175 -7.12 -8.74 7.19
C LEU A 175 -8.53 -8.20 7.36
N ARG A 176 -9.57 -9.02 7.20
CA ARG A 176 -10.96 -8.61 7.42
C ARG A 176 -11.17 -8.17 8.87
N GLN A 177 -10.51 -8.80 9.84
CA GLN A 177 -10.64 -8.41 11.25
C GLN A 177 -10.00 -7.04 11.52
N LEU A 178 -8.87 -6.76 10.87
CA LEU A 178 -8.12 -5.51 11.03
C LEU A 178 -8.73 -4.34 10.24
N ALA A 179 -9.19 -4.60 9.03
CA ALA A 179 -9.65 -3.58 8.09
C ALA A 179 -10.87 -4.04 7.28
N PRO A 180 -12.02 -4.34 7.94
CA PRO A 180 -13.21 -4.93 7.31
C PRO A 180 -13.82 -4.05 6.22
N ARG A 181 -13.50 -2.75 6.20
CA ARG A 181 -14.12 -1.77 5.33
C ARG A 181 -13.34 -1.43 4.06
N ARG A 182 -12.19 -2.06 3.79
CA ARG A 182 -11.33 -1.72 2.66
C ARG A 182 -11.81 -2.39 1.36
N PRO A 183 -12.12 -1.62 0.28
CA PRO A 183 -12.54 -2.19 -1.01
C PRO A 183 -11.57 -3.22 -1.57
N ARG A 184 -10.25 -2.95 -1.50
CA ARG A 184 -9.22 -3.86 -2.00
C ARG A 184 -9.20 -5.24 -1.34
N VAL A 185 -9.54 -5.33 -0.05
CA VAL A 185 -9.66 -6.62 0.65
C VAL A 185 -10.85 -7.40 0.09
N LEU A 186 -11.96 -6.72 -0.19
CA LEU A 186 -13.14 -7.34 -0.76
C LEU A 186 -12.87 -7.85 -2.19
N GLU A 187 -12.20 -7.06 -3.04
CA GLU A 187 -11.77 -7.46 -4.38
C GLU A 187 -10.94 -8.75 -4.35
N LEU A 188 -9.88 -8.79 -3.54
CA LEU A 188 -9.00 -9.95 -3.46
C LEU A 188 -9.72 -11.19 -2.92
N ARG A 189 -10.66 -11.03 -1.98
CA ARG A 189 -11.48 -12.15 -1.45
C ARG A 189 -12.40 -12.71 -2.52
N THR A 190 -13.03 -11.84 -3.32
CA THR A 190 -13.84 -12.25 -4.46
C THR A 190 -13.01 -13.01 -5.48
N GLU A 191 -11.80 -12.53 -5.79
CA GLU A 191 -10.92 -13.22 -6.74
C GLU A 191 -10.47 -14.58 -6.23
N VAL A 192 -10.04 -14.68 -4.97
CA VAL A 192 -9.68 -15.97 -4.34
C VAL A 192 -10.87 -16.93 -4.35
N ALA A 193 -12.06 -16.49 -3.93
CA ALA A 193 -13.25 -17.33 -3.91
C ALA A 193 -13.67 -17.79 -5.31
N ARG A 194 -13.51 -16.92 -6.32
CA ARG A 194 -13.74 -17.25 -7.73
C ARG A 194 -12.78 -18.32 -8.24
N GLN A 195 -11.48 -18.19 -7.96
CA GLN A 195 -10.49 -19.19 -8.38
C GLN A 195 -10.66 -20.52 -7.64
N MET A 196 -11.07 -20.50 -6.36
CA MET A 196 -11.39 -21.72 -5.60
C MET A 196 -12.74 -22.35 -6.00
N ARG A 197 -13.55 -21.69 -6.84
CA ARG A 197 -14.93 -22.07 -7.15
C ARG A 197 -15.81 -22.23 -5.89
N ASP A 198 -15.54 -21.42 -4.88
CA ASP A 198 -16.34 -21.36 -3.66
C ASP A 198 -17.55 -20.44 -3.85
N TRP A 199 -18.56 -20.97 -4.55
CA TRP A 199 -19.78 -20.25 -4.90
C TRP A 199 -20.59 -19.83 -3.66
N SER A 200 -20.49 -20.59 -2.57
CA SER A 200 -21.16 -20.27 -1.29
C SER A 200 -20.56 -19.01 -0.67
N LYS A 201 -19.22 -18.95 -0.57
CA LYS A 201 -18.53 -17.75 -0.07
C LYS A 201 -18.74 -16.55 -1.00
N LEU A 202 -18.77 -16.76 -2.32
CA LEU A 202 -19.10 -15.69 -3.26
C LEU A 202 -20.52 -15.12 -3.05
N ARG A 203 -21.52 -15.98 -2.80
CA ARG A 203 -22.90 -15.56 -2.50
C ARG A 203 -22.95 -14.60 -1.31
N GLU A 204 -22.22 -14.91 -0.24
CA GLU A 204 -22.13 -14.06 0.95
C GLU A 204 -21.47 -12.69 0.67
N LEU A 205 -20.57 -12.61 -0.32
CA LEU A 205 -19.86 -11.39 -0.67
C LEU A 205 -20.65 -10.47 -1.61
N LEU A 206 -21.63 -10.99 -2.38
CA LEU A 206 -22.40 -10.21 -3.36
C LEU A 206 -23.08 -8.95 -2.77
N PRO A 207 -23.75 -9.00 -1.60
CA PRO A 207 -24.36 -7.82 -1.01
C PRO A 207 -23.33 -6.76 -0.61
N GLU A 208 -22.17 -7.18 -0.08
CA GLU A 208 -21.08 -6.28 0.28
C GLU A 208 -20.44 -5.64 -0.97
N LEU A 209 -20.26 -6.41 -2.05
CA LEU A 209 -19.73 -5.93 -3.33
C LEU A 209 -20.61 -4.82 -3.92
N ARG A 210 -21.92 -5.03 -3.90
CA ARG A 210 -22.91 -4.03 -4.34
C ARG A 210 -22.89 -2.78 -3.46
N ARG A 211 -22.96 -2.95 -2.14
CA ARG A 211 -23.01 -1.83 -1.18
C ARG A 211 -21.76 -0.94 -1.25
N ARG A 212 -20.60 -1.53 -1.53
CA ARG A 212 -19.32 -0.83 -1.58
C ARG A 212 -18.88 -0.41 -2.98
N LYS A 213 -19.70 -0.67 -4.01
CA LYS A 213 -19.41 -0.29 -5.40
C LYS A 213 -18.09 -0.86 -5.92
N VAL A 214 -17.72 -2.04 -5.44
CA VAL A 214 -16.51 -2.75 -5.92
C VAL A 214 -16.75 -3.33 -7.31
N LEU A 215 -17.97 -3.83 -7.52
CA LEU A 215 -18.50 -4.23 -8.83
C LEU A 215 -19.85 -3.55 -9.01
N GLU A 216 -20.10 -3.00 -10.19
CA GLU A 216 -21.35 -2.33 -10.53
C GLU A 216 -21.85 -2.77 -11.91
N GLY A 217 -23.14 -2.52 -12.17
CA GLY A 217 -23.78 -2.78 -13.46
C GLY A 217 -23.66 -4.23 -13.91
N GLU A 218 -23.20 -4.40 -15.14
CA GLU A 218 -23.12 -5.69 -15.84
C GLU A 218 -22.18 -6.68 -15.16
N ALA A 219 -20.99 -6.26 -14.72
CA ALA A 219 -20.02 -7.15 -14.07
C ALA A 219 -20.56 -7.79 -12.78
N LEU A 220 -21.34 -7.03 -11.99
CA LEU A 220 -21.99 -7.58 -10.80
C LEU A 220 -23.10 -8.56 -11.17
N GLN A 221 -23.86 -8.27 -12.23
CA GLN A 221 -24.93 -9.13 -12.71
C GLN A 221 -24.38 -10.45 -13.28
N GLU A 222 -23.34 -10.41 -14.10
CA GLU A 222 -22.64 -11.59 -14.61
C GLU A 222 -22.12 -12.47 -13.46
N LEU A 223 -21.44 -11.88 -12.48
CA LEU A 223 -20.96 -12.62 -11.32
C LEU A 223 -22.13 -13.24 -10.53
N THR A 224 -23.23 -12.51 -10.36
CA THR A 224 -24.42 -13.01 -9.67
C THR A 224 -25.01 -14.22 -10.42
N VAL A 225 -25.18 -14.13 -11.74
CA VAL A 225 -25.69 -15.22 -12.59
C VAL A 225 -24.75 -16.43 -12.51
N GLN A 226 -23.44 -16.23 -12.56
CA GLN A 226 -22.47 -17.31 -12.41
C GLN A 226 -22.56 -18.00 -11.03
N VAL A 227 -22.65 -17.23 -9.94
CA VAL A 227 -22.74 -17.77 -8.58
C VAL A 227 -24.01 -18.60 -8.41
N TYR A 228 -25.18 -18.03 -8.67
CA TYR A 228 -26.44 -18.74 -8.50
C TYR A 228 -26.57 -19.89 -9.51
N GLY A 229 -26.11 -19.74 -10.74
CA GLY A 229 -26.16 -20.81 -11.75
C GLY A 229 -25.31 -22.04 -11.37
N ASN A 230 -24.20 -21.85 -10.66
CA ASN A 230 -23.43 -22.99 -10.13
C ASN A 230 -24.05 -23.58 -8.86
N LEU A 231 -24.60 -22.75 -7.96
CA LEU A 231 -25.29 -23.23 -6.76
C LEU A 231 -26.54 -24.04 -7.10
N LEU A 232 -27.34 -23.59 -8.07
CA LEU A 232 -28.51 -24.32 -8.56
C LEU A 232 -28.11 -25.66 -9.17
N ARG A 233 -27.07 -25.71 -10.01
CA ARG A 233 -26.56 -26.97 -10.57
C ARG A 233 -26.12 -27.95 -9.48
N ARG A 234 -25.44 -27.47 -8.45
CA ARG A 234 -25.04 -28.30 -7.30
C ARG A 234 -26.25 -28.84 -6.53
N ALA A 235 -27.31 -28.07 -6.36
CA ALA A 235 -28.54 -28.54 -5.71
C ALA A 235 -29.26 -29.61 -6.55
N VAL A 236 -29.26 -29.46 -7.88
CA VAL A 236 -29.79 -30.48 -8.81
C VAL A 236 -28.96 -31.77 -8.73
N GLU A 237 -27.64 -31.68 -8.73
CA GLU A 237 -26.73 -32.83 -8.58
C GLU A 237 -26.96 -33.57 -7.25
N ALA A 238 -27.23 -32.82 -6.18
CA ALA A 238 -27.57 -33.37 -4.86
C ALA A 238 -29.00 -33.94 -4.77
N ARG A 239 -29.81 -33.79 -5.82
CA ARG A 239 -31.24 -34.15 -5.87
C ARG A 239 -32.09 -33.51 -4.77
N ASP A 240 -31.75 -32.29 -4.38
CA ASP A 240 -32.42 -31.56 -3.30
C ASP A 240 -33.36 -30.49 -3.87
N LEU A 241 -34.63 -30.86 -4.05
CA LEU A 241 -35.67 -29.97 -4.56
C LEU A 241 -35.98 -28.81 -3.59
N PRO A 242 -36.12 -29.04 -2.27
CA PRO A 242 -36.26 -27.94 -1.31
C PRO A 242 -35.12 -26.92 -1.40
N ALA A 243 -33.86 -27.36 -1.39
CA ALA A 243 -32.72 -26.46 -1.48
C ALA A 243 -32.68 -25.71 -2.82
N LEU A 244 -33.07 -26.35 -3.92
CA LEU A 244 -33.17 -25.69 -5.23
C LEU A 244 -34.18 -24.53 -5.19
N LYS A 245 -35.37 -24.75 -4.60
CA LYS A 245 -36.42 -23.73 -4.47
C LYS A 245 -36.00 -22.60 -3.53
N GLU A 246 -35.37 -22.93 -2.40
CA GLU A 246 -34.83 -21.94 -1.47
C GLU A 246 -33.74 -21.07 -2.11
N LEU A 247 -32.82 -21.69 -2.86
CA LEU A 247 -31.78 -20.97 -3.57
C LEU A 247 -32.36 -20.03 -4.63
N TRP A 248 -33.41 -20.46 -5.35
CA TRP A 248 -34.09 -19.61 -6.32
C TRP A 248 -34.80 -18.42 -5.67
N ALA A 249 -35.41 -18.62 -4.51
CA ALA A 249 -36.06 -17.54 -3.76
C ALA A 249 -35.07 -16.45 -3.30
N ASP A 250 -33.81 -16.81 -3.05
CA ASP A 250 -32.73 -15.88 -2.68
C ASP A 250 -32.14 -15.12 -3.89
N VAL A 251 -32.42 -15.54 -5.13
CA VAL A 251 -31.87 -14.89 -6.33
C VAL A 251 -32.38 -13.45 -6.45
N PRO A 252 -31.48 -12.45 -6.59
CA PRO A 252 -31.89 -11.07 -6.80
C PRO A 252 -32.73 -10.92 -8.07
N ALA A 253 -33.78 -10.10 -8.02
CA ALA A 253 -34.72 -9.92 -9.14
C ALA A 253 -34.02 -9.62 -10.47
N ALA A 254 -32.96 -8.81 -10.48
CA ALA A 254 -32.18 -8.51 -11.69
C ALA A 254 -31.54 -9.77 -12.31
N ALA A 255 -30.99 -10.67 -11.50
CA ALA A 255 -30.39 -11.92 -11.96
C ALA A 255 -31.46 -12.97 -12.33
N ALA A 256 -32.59 -13.00 -11.64
CA ALA A 256 -33.72 -13.86 -11.99
C ALA A 256 -34.35 -13.51 -13.36
N ARG A 257 -34.08 -12.29 -13.87
CA ARG A 257 -34.45 -11.92 -15.24
C ARG A 257 -33.51 -12.52 -16.29
N ASP A 258 -32.32 -12.97 -15.92
CA ASP A 258 -31.42 -13.58 -16.89
C ASP A 258 -32.01 -14.89 -17.45
N ALA A 259 -32.20 -14.95 -18.76
CA ALA A 259 -32.81 -16.10 -19.42
C ALA A 259 -31.96 -17.37 -19.30
N ALA A 260 -30.63 -17.24 -19.19
CA ALA A 260 -29.75 -18.37 -18.98
C ALA A 260 -29.95 -18.97 -17.59
N LEU A 261 -30.01 -18.11 -16.56
CA LEU A 261 -30.24 -18.54 -15.19
C LEU A 261 -31.62 -19.17 -15.01
N LEU A 262 -32.65 -18.59 -15.63
CA LEU A 262 -34.02 -19.12 -15.61
C LEU A 262 -34.08 -20.51 -16.27
N ALA A 263 -33.35 -20.71 -17.38
CA ALA A 263 -33.25 -22.02 -18.03
C ALA A 263 -32.54 -23.06 -17.15
N VAL A 264 -31.50 -22.67 -16.39
CA VAL A 264 -30.84 -23.57 -15.42
C VAL A 264 -31.79 -24.00 -14.32
N TYR A 265 -32.57 -23.06 -13.77
CA TYR A 265 -33.54 -23.37 -12.73
C TYR A 265 -34.69 -24.26 -13.24
N ALA A 266 -35.30 -23.90 -14.38
CA ALA A 266 -36.38 -24.68 -14.98
C ALA A 266 -35.91 -26.09 -15.38
N GLY A 267 -34.71 -26.22 -15.96
CA GLY A 267 -34.13 -27.52 -16.26
C GLY A 267 -33.86 -28.35 -15.00
N GLY A 268 -33.44 -27.71 -13.91
CA GLY A 268 -33.29 -28.34 -12.59
C GLY A 268 -34.60 -28.87 -12.03
N LEU A 269 -35.69 -28.10 -12.14
CA LEU A 269 -37.02 -28.55 -11.72
C LEU A 269 -37.49 -29.78 -12.50
N LEU A 270 -37.30 -29.82 -13.83
CA LEU A 270 -37.62 -30.99 -14.65
C LEU A 270 -36.82 -32.22 -14.24
N GLN A 271 -35.53 -32.07 -13.94
CA GLN A 271 -34.68 -33.19 -13.50
C GLN A 271 -35.10 -33.75 -12.13
N LEU A 272 -35.74 -32.93 -11.30
CA LEU A 272 -36.24 -33.31 -9.97
C LEU A 272 -37.74 -33.63 -9.98
N ALA A 273 -38.34 -33.86 -11.15
CA ALA A 273 -39.75 -34.22 -11.35
C ALA A 273 -40.75 -33.19 -10.81
N ALA A 274 -40.38 -31.91 -10.79
CA ALA A 274 -41.25 -30.79 -10.44
C ALA A 274 -41.78 -30.10 -11.71
N ASP A 275 -42.47 -30.86 -12.55
CA ASP A 275 -42.87 -30.44 -13.90
C ASP A 275 -43.88 -29.27 -13.89
N GLU A 276 -44.83 -29.24 -12.96
CA GLU A 276 -45.80 -28.15 -12.83
C GLU A 276 -45.12 -26.81 -12.50
N ASP A 277 -44.17 -26.83 -11.56
CA ASP A 277 -43.39 -25.64 -11.18
C ASP A 277 -42.50 -25.18 -12.35
N ALA A 278 -41.91 -26.14 -13.08
CA ALA A 278 -41.10 -25.86 -14.25
C ALA A 278 -41.93 -25.20 -15.36
N GLU A 279 -43.14 -25.71 -15.64
CA GLU A 279 -44.04 -25.16 -16.63
C GLU A 279 -44.43 -23.71 -16.28
N ALA A 280 -44.80 -23.44 -15.03
CA ALA A 280 -45.16 -22.11 -14.57
C ALA A 280 -44.00 -21.11 -14.77
N VAL A 281 -42.77 -21.52 -14.43
CA VAL A 281 -41.56 -20.70 -14.59
C VAL A 281 -41.24 -20.44 -16.06
N ILE A 282 -41.31 -21.49 -16.91
CA ILE A 282 -41.01 -21.39 -18.34
C ILE A 282 -42.02 -20.48 -19.05
N ARG A 283 -43.33 -20.65 -18.79
CA ARG A 283 -44.38 -19.81 -19.37
C ARG A 283 -44.19 -18.34 -18.99
N LYS A 284 -43.88 -18.07 -17.72
CA LYS A 284 -43.63 -16.71 -17.25
C LYS A 284 -42.37 -16.10 -17.87
N GLY A 285 -41.32 -16.91 -18.09
CA GLY A 285 -40.11 -16.49 -18.78
C GLY A 285 -40.35 -16.15 -20.25
N LEU A 286 -40.99 -17.06 -21.00
CA LEU A 286 -41.31 -16.89 -22.43
C LEU A 286 -42.27 -15.74 -22.70
N ALA A 287 -43.21 -15.47 -21.79
CA ALA A 287 -44.11 -14.33 -21.90
C ALA A 287 -43.38 -12.98 -21.80
N ARG A 288 -42.20 -12.95 -21.17
CA ARG A 288 -41.40 -11.74 -21.03
C ARG A 288 -40.40 -11.58 -22.15
N ASP A 289 -39.55 -12.59 -22.34
CA ASP A 289 -38.49 -12.59 -23.34
C ASP A 289 -38.45 -13.96 -24.03
N TRP A 290 -38.51 -13.95 -25.37
CA TRP A 290 -38.38 -15.18 -26.13
C TRP A 290 -36.94 -15.72 -26.02
N ASP A 291 -36.80 -16.92 -25.47
CA ASP A 291 -35.50 -17.61 -25.36
C ASP A 291 -35.61 -19.05 -25.86
N ARG A 292 -34.70 -19.41 -26.76
CA ARG A 292 -34.69 -20.72 -27.44
C ARG A 292 -34.54 -21.89 -26.47
N ARG A 293 -33.82 -21.70 -25.35
CA ARG A 293 -33.61 -22.73 -24.32
C ARG A 293 -34.89 -23.00 -23.56
N LEU A 294 -35.64 -21.94 -23.24
CA LEU A 294 -36.93 -22.07 -22.55
C LEU A 294 -37.98 -22.76 -23.42
N VAL A 295 -38.00 -22.49 -24.74
CA VAL A 295 -38.87 -23.20 -25.68
C VAL A 295 -38.53 -24.70 -25.73
N TYR A 296 -37.24 -25.04 -25.78
CA TYR A 296 -36.81 -26.44 -25.76
C TYR A 296 -37.19 -27.15 -24.46
N LEU A 297 -37.03 -26.49 -23.30
CA LEU A 297 -37.48 -27.03 -22.02
C LEU A 297 -38.99 -27.19 -21.96
N TYR A 298 -39.76 -26.26 -22.55
CA TYR A 298 -41.22 -26.36 -22.65
C TYR A 298 -41.64 -27.60 -23.45
N GLY A 299 -40.96 -27.89 -24.55
CA GLY A 299 -41.21 -29.08 -25.38
C GLY A 299 -40.85 -30.41 -24.70
N ASN A 300 -39.95 -30.38 -23.71
CA ASN A 300 -39.53 -31.56 -22.95
C ASN A 300 -40.37 -31.80 -21.69
N LEU A 301 -41.30 -30.92 -21.34
CA LEU A 301 -42.29 -31.21 -20.32
C LEU A 301 -43.01 -32.47 -20.74
N ARG A 302 -42.84 -33.55 -19.96
CA ARG A 302 -43.70 -34.72 -20.06
C ARG A 302 -45.09 -34.25 -19.68
N ARG A 303 -45.88 -33.80 -20.66
CA ARG A 303 -47.31 -33.92 -20.53
C ARG A 303 -47.54 -35.40 -20.31
N GLY A 304 -47.99 -35.77 -19.10
CA GLY A 304 -48.68 -37.04 -18.94
C GLY A 304 -49.69 -37.08 -20.07
N ASP A 305 -49.50 -38.02 -20.99
CA ASP A 305 -50.51 -38.34 -21.97
C ASP A 305 -51.80 -38.64 -21.20
N ALA A 306 -52.88 -38.08 -21.74
CA ALA A 306 -54.25 -38.23 -21.27
C ALA A 306 -54.69 -39.69 -21.12
#